data_AF-A0A059LR24-F1
#
_entry.id   AF-A0A059LR24-F1
#
_cell.length_a   1.000
_cell.length_b   1.000
_cell.length_c   1.000
_cell.angle_alpha   90.00
_cell.angle_beta   90.00
_cell.angle_gamma   90.00
#
_symmetry.space_group_name_H-M   'P 1'
#
loop_
_entity.id
_entity.type
_entity.pdbx_description
1 polymer ?
#
loop_
_entity_poly.entity_id
_entity_poly.type
_entity_poly.pdbx_seq_one_letter_code
_entity_poly.pdbx_strand_id
1 'polypeptide(L)'
;RTARFAEMRDLVASNVDRRFRRYMGFRRLLGAVRVDYAARTLALGVGVEGRQPSFDLKALSGGERSVSTLCLVMALGQEGLCPPFHALDEFDVFMDAVNRRYALMFLLEFAHVFADRQFFVLTPQDLGALAQARENLQQQRGIRLSDGALRTIIMNPPQRGAGGFATPAAS
;
A
#
# COMPACT_ATOMS: atom_id res chain seq x y z
N ARG A 1 7.42 29.45 18.44
CA ARG A 1 7.76 28.02 18.18
C ARG A 1 6.51 27.17 17.88
N THR A 2 5.36 27.47 18.48
CA THR A 2 4.07 26.75 18.32
C THR A 2 3.36 26.99 16.98
N ALA A 3 3.34 28.24 16.46
CA ALA A 3 2.65 28.56 15.21
C ALA A 3 3.28 27.84 13.99
N ARG A 4 4.60 27.90 13.85
CA ARG A 4 5.33 27.21 12.77
C ARG A 4 5.14 25.69 12.80
N PHE A 5 5.03 25.09 13.99
CA PHE A 5 4.74 23.66 14.12
C PHE A 5 3.30 23.34 13.70
N ALA A 6 2.32 24.19 14.06
CA ALA A 6 0.94 24.05 13.61
C ALA A 6 0.84 24.14 12.07
N GLU A 7 1.46 25.16 11.46
CA GLU A 7 1.52 25.31 10.00
C GLU A 7 2.14 24.09 9.31
N MET A 8 3.29 23.61 9.80
CA MET A 8 3.96 22.44 9.24
C MET A 8 3.07 21.20 9.33
N ARG A 9 2.41 21.00 10.47
CA ARG A 9 1.55 19.86 10.71
C ARG A 9 0.29 19.89 9.83
N ASP A 10 -0.32 21.07 9.65
CA ASP A 10 -1.49 21.24 8.80
C ASP A 10 -1.12 21.07 7.31
N LEU A 11 0.08 21.50 6.91
CA LEU A 11 0.64 21.23 5.59
C LEU A 11 0.81 19.71 5.36
N VAL A 12 1.36 18.98 6.33
CA VAL A 12 1.51 17.52 6.26
C VAL A 12 0.14 16.85 6.10
N ALA A 13 -0.86 17.21 6.92
CA ALA A 13 -2.21 16.68 6.77
C ALA A 13 -2.80 16.94 5.38
N SER A 14 -2.65 18.16 4.85
CA SER A 14 -3.11 18.51 3.51
C SER A 14 -2.42 17.68 2.42
N ASN A 15 -1.12 17.44 2.55
CA ASN A 15 -0.36 16.64 1.60
C ASN A 15 -0.78 15.17 1.63
N VAL A 16 -0.97 14.59 2.82
CA VAL A 16 -1.47 13.22 2.98
C VAL A 16 -2.86 13.07 2.35
N ASP A 17 -3.80 13.98 2.65
CA ASP A 17 -5.15 13.95 2.06
C ASP A 17 -5.10 14.03 0.52
N ARG A 18 -4.29 14.95 -0.02
CA ARG A 18 -4.14 15.13 -1.47
C ARG A 18 -3.59 13.88 -2.17
N ARG A 19 -2.57 13.25 -1.60
CA ARG A 19 -1.98 12.02 -2.15
C ARG A 19 -2.90 10.83 -2.02
N PHE A 20 -3.56 10.70 -0.87
CA PHE A 20 -4.56 9.67 -0.64
C PHE A 20 -5.67 9.74 -1.70
N ARG A 21 -6.23 10.94 -1.93
CA ARG A 21 -7.21 11.19 -3.00
C ARG A 21 -6.71 10.81 -4.37
N ARG A 22 -5.46 11.14 -4.70
CA ARG A 22 -4.84 10.79 -5.99
C ARG A 22 -4.78 9.27 -6.17
N TYR A 23 -4.33 8.53 -5.15
CA TYR A 23 -4.26 7.07 -5.22
C TYR A 23 -5.65 6.42 -5.34
N MET A 24 -6.62 6.88 -4.55
CA MET A 24 -8.01 6.40 -4.61
C MET A 24 -8.67 6.67 -5.97
N GLY A 25 -8.38 7.84 -6.57
CA GLY A 25 -8.92 8.25 -7.86
C GLY A 25 -8.56 7.31 -9.02
N PHE A 26 -7.43 6.59 -8.96
CA PHE A 26 -7.09 5.58 -9.97
C PHE A 26 -8.06 4.39 -10.01
N ARG A 27 -8.80 4.14 -8.93
CA ARG A 27 -9.89 3.16 -8.89
C ARG A 27 -11.27 3.75 -9.13
N ARG A 28 -11.36 5.02 -9.53
CA ARG A 28 -12.62 5.79 -9.57
C ARG A 28 -13.33 5.76 -8.20
N LEU A 29 -12.52 5.66 -7.14
CA LEU A 29 -12.98 5.80 -5.77
C LEU A 29 -12.68 7.21 -5.29
N LEU A 30 -13.51 7.70 -4.40
CA LEU A 30 -13.31 8.96 -3.71
C LEU A 30 -12.65 8.66 -2.37
N GLY A 31 -11.60 9.42 -2.06
CA GLY A 31 -10.89 9.35 -0.78
C GLY A 31 -10.97 10.68 -0.03
N ALA A 32 -10.86 10.64 1.29
CA ALA A 32 -10.55 11.80 2.11
C ALA A 32 -9.80 11.34 3.37
N VAL A 33 -8.83 12.13 3.82
CA VAL A 33 -8.17 11.98 5.11
C VAL A 33 -8.49 13.20 5.94
N ARG A 34 -9.04 12.99 7.14
CA ARG A 34 -9.27 14.05 8.13
C ARG A 34 -8.40 13.78 9.34
N VAL A 35 -7.59 14.77 9.71
CA VAL A 35 -6.78 14.73 10.92
C VAL A 35 -7.34 15.77 11.89
N ASP A 36 -7.78 15.32 13.06
CA ASP A 36 -8.20 16.18 14.15
C ASP A 36 -7.14 16.11 15.25
N TYR A 37 -6.36 17.19 15.37
CA TYR A 37 -5.28 17.25 16.35
C TYR A 37 -5.76 17.52 17.78
N ALA A 38 -6.95 18.09 17.95
CA ALA A 38 -7.53 18.31 19.28
C ALA A 38 -8.08 16.97 19.82
N ALA A 39 -8.83 16.24 18.99
CA ALA A 39 -9.35 14.92 19.32
C ALA A 39 -8.29 13.81 19.21
N ARG A 40 -7.13 14.09 18.60
CA ARG A 40 -6.05 13.13 18.31
C ARG A 40 -6.51 11.95 17.46
N THR A 41 -7.32 12.23 16.44
CA THR A 41 -7.88 11.21 15.55
C THR A 41 -7.45 11.42 14.11
N LEU A 42 -7.35 10.30 13.38
CA LEU A 42 -7.24 10.27 11.93
C LEU A 42 -8.40 9.44 11.40
N ALA A 43 -9.20 10.03 10.53
CA ALA A 43 -10.36 9.39 9.93
C ALA A 43 -10.19 9.30 8.41
N LEU A 44 -10.47 8.12 7.86
CA LEU A 44 -10.50 7.88 6.43
C LEU A 44 -11.95 7.97 5.96
N GLY A 45 -12.16 8.72 4.89
CA GLY A 45 -13.39 8.76 4.12
C GLY A 45 -13.19 8.00 2.82
N VAL A 46 -14.09 7.06 2.52
CA VAL A 46 -14.06 6.29 1.27
C VAL A 46 -15.45 6.33 0.64
N GLY A 47 -15.50 6.52 -0.67
CA GLY A 47 -16.75 6.53 -1.42
C GLY A 47 -16.54 6.14 -2.88
N VAL A 48 -17.66 6.08 -3.59
CA VAL A 48 -17.71 5.85 -5.03
C VAL A 48 -18.15 7.14 -5.72
N GLU A 49 -17.80 7.30 -7.00
CA GLU A 49 -18.24 8.45 -7.81
C GLU A 49 -19.75 8.70 -7.70
N GLY A 50 -20.13 9.97 -7.59
CA GLY A 50 -21.51 10.41 -7.43
C GLY A 50 -22.03 10.45 -5.98
N ARG A 51 -21.23 10.05 -4.98
CA ARG A 51 -21.56 10.17 -3.55
C ARG A 51 -20.43 10.84 -2.77
N GLN A 52 -20.75 11.46 -1.63
CA GLN A 52 -19.72 11.96 -0.72
C GLN A 52 -18.97 10.78 -0.04
N PRO A 53 -17.66 10.88 0.21
CA PRO A 53 -16.92 9.86 0.96
C PRO A 53 -17.54 9.63 2.34
N SER A 54 -17.85 8.37 2.65
CA SER A 54 -18.31 7.97 3.98
C SER A 54 -17.11 7.78 4.90
N PHE A 55 -17.17 8.37 6.09
CA PHE A 55 -16.21 8.12 7.17
C PHE A 55 -16.61 6.91 8.04
N ASP A 56 -17.77 6.32 7.78
CA ASP A 56 -18.11 5.00 8.30
C ASP A 56 -17.57 3.93 7.35
N LEU A 57 -16.47 3.31 7.77
CA LEU A 57 -15.75 2.28 7.00
C LEU A 57 -16.37 0.88 7.12
N LYS A 58 -17.42 0.69 7.95
CA LYS A 58 -18.05 -0.62 8.17
C LYS A 58 -18.73 -1.17 6.92
N ALA A 59 -19.19 -0.28 6.04
CA ALA A 59 -19.85 -0.64 4.78
C ALA A 59 -18.88 -1.04 3.66
N LEU A 60 -17.57 -0.88 3.85
CA LEU A 60 -16.57 -1.19 2.83
C LEU A 60 -16.35 -2.70 2.69
N SER A 61 -16.16 -3.13 1.45
CA SER A 61 -15.70 -4.49 1.15
C SER A 61 -14.29 -4.75 1.71
N GLY A 62 -13.90 -6.02 1.82
CA GLY A 62 -12.52 -6.38 2.21
C GLY A 62 -11.46 -5.79 1.27
N GLY A 63 -11.75 -5.78 -0.04
CA GLY A 63 -10.87 -5.21 -1.06
C GLY A 63 -10.75 -3.69 -0.97
N GLU A 64 -11.86 -2.97 -0.81
CA GLU A 64 -11.84 -1.50 -0.65
C GLU A 64 -11.09 -1.07 0.61
N ARG A 65 -11.26 -1.81 1.71
CA ARG A 65 -10.50 -1.56 2.94
C ARG A 65 -9.01 -1.74 2.70
N SER A 66 -8.61 -2.83 2.05
CA SER A 66 -7.19 -3.12 1.79
C SER A 66 -6.55 -2.09 0.85
N VAL A 67 -7.27 -1.70 -0.21
CA VAL A 67 -6.80 -0.66 -1.14
C VAL A 67 -6.68 0.69 -0.43
N SER A 68 -7.67 1.07 0.36
CA SER A 68 -7.65 2.32 1.11
C SER A 68 -6.49 2.33 2.12
N THR A 69 -6.26 1.24 2.83
CA THR A 69 -5.12 1.12 3.76
C THR A 69 -3.79 1.28 3.03
N LEU A 70 -3.59 0.61 1.89
CA LEU A 70 -2.37 0.76 1.09
C LEU A 70 -2.20 2.22 0.61
N CYS A 71 -3.26 2.84 0.09
CA CYS A 71 -3.23 4.23 -0.37
C CYS A 71 -2.84 5.19 0.76
N LEU A 72 -3.30 4.94 1.99
CA LEU A 72 -2.91 5.74 3.15
C LEU A 72 -1.43 5.55 3.49
N VAL A 73 -0.95 4.30 3.57
CA VAL A 73 0.46 3.98 3.86
C VAL A 73 1.39 4.68 2.86
N MET A 74 1.03 4.65 1.58
CA MET A 74 1.77 5.30 0.51
C MET A 74 1.76 6.82 0.62
N ALA A 75 0.59 7.42 0.92
CA ALA A 75 0.47 8.86 1.12
C ALA A 75 1.33 9.36 2.29
N LEU A 76 1.35 8.61 3.40
CA LEU A 76 2.20 8.87 4.57
C LEU A 76 3.69 8.66 4.25
N GLY A 77 4.02 7.60 3.51
CA GLY A 77 5.38 7.30 3.05
C GLY A 77 6.03 8.47 2.31
N GLN A 78 5.25 9.18 1.48
CA GLN A 78 5.74 10.33 0.74
C GLN A 78 5.98 11.59 1.60
N GLU A 79 5.42 11.68 2.82
CA GLU A 79 5.55 12.86 3.70
C GLU A 79 6.79 12.86 4.61
N GLY A 80 7.67 11.86 4.50
CA GLY A 80 8.93 11.85 5.26
C GLY A 80 9.15 10.64 6.14
N LEU A 81 8.26 9.63 6.10
CA LEU A 81 8.59 8.29 6.58
C LEU A 81 9.60 7.68 5.60
N CYS A 82 10.88 7.99 5.80
CA CYS A 82 11.93 7.68 4.83
C CYS A 82 13.05 6.81 5.40
N PRO A 83 12.77 5.65 6.00
CA PRO A 83 13.81 4.65 6.16
C PRO A 83 14.34 4.23 4.77
N PRO A 84 15.62 3.83 4.64
CA PRO A 84 16.15 3.34 3.37
C PRO A 84 15.53 2.00 2.92
N PHE A 85 14.80 1.32 3.81
CA PHE A 85 14.18 0.02 3.60
C PHE A 85 12.69 0.05 3.94
N HIS A 86 11.86 -0.50 3.06
CA HIS A 86 10.42 -0.65 3.24
C HIS A 86 10.02 -2.09 2.92
N ALA A 87 9.23 -2.71 3.79
CA ALA A 87 8.65 -4.01 3.58
C ALA A 87 7.14 -3.95 3.81
N LEU A 88 6.36 -4.53 2.88
CA LEU A 88 4.92 -4.67 3.01
C LEU A 88 4.58 -6.15 3.03
N ASP A 89 3.88 -6.56 4.09
CA ASP A 89 3.49 -7.93 4.32
C ASP A 89 1.98 -8.10 4.11
N GLU A 90 1.60 -9.19 3.44
CA GLU A 90 0.21 -9.58 3.12
C GLU A 90 -0.69 -8.45 2.58
N PHE A 91 -0.09 -7.47 1.88
CA PHE A 91 -0.77 -6.26 1.45
C PHE A 91 -1.96 -6.53 0.51
N ASP A 92 -1.97 -7.66 -0.20
CA ASP A 92 -2.94 -8.03 -1.23
C ASP A 92 -3.93 -9.12 -0.80
N VAL A 93 -3.92 -9.57 0.46
CA VAL A 93 -4.67 -10.75 0.93
C VAL A 93 -6.19 -10.68 0.68
N PHE A 94 -6.80 -9.48 0.75
CA PHE A 94 -8.23 -9.29 0.46
C PHE A 94 -8.51 -8.59 -0.87
N MET A 95 -7.50 -8.41 -1.72
CA MET A 95 -7.66 -7.74 -3.00
C MET A 95 -7.99 -8.74 -4.11
N ASP A 96 -8.98 -8.40 -4.94
CA ASP A 96 -9.17 -9.06 -6.23
C ASP A 96 -8.03 -8.72 -7.22
N ALA A 97 -8.00 -9.41 -8.36
CA ALA A 97 -6.95 -9.23 -9.37
C ALA A 97 -6.83 -7.78 -9.90
N VAL A 98 -7.94 -7.04 -9.97
CA VAL A 98 -7.95 -5.65 -10.45
C VAL A 98 -7.34 -4.74 -9.40
N ASN A 99 -7.83 -4.82 -8.15
CA ASN A 99 -7.32 -4.06 -7.01
C ASN A 99 -5.83 -4.32 -6.80
N ARG A 100 -5.43 -5.59 -6.87
CA ARG A 100 -4.05 -6.04 -6.73
C ARG A 100 -3.12 -5.45 -7.79
N ARG A 101 -3.56 -5.41 -9.06
CA ARG A 101 -2.79 -4.79 -10.14
C ARG A 101 -2.56 -3.30 -9.88
N TYR A 102 -3.58 -2.55 -9.45
CA TYR A 102 -3.42 -1.14 -9.10
C TYR A 102 -2.51 -0.94 -7.88
N ALA A 103 -2.66 -1.77 -6.85
CA ALA A 103 -1.79 -1.76 -5.69
C ALA A 103 -0.31 -1.92 -6.07
N LEU A 104 0.01 -2.91 -6.91
CA LEU A 104 1.36 -3.13 -7.44
C LEU A 104 1.84 -1.98 -8.33
N MET A 105 0.98 -1.39 -9.16
CA MET A 105 1.31 -0.18 -9.93
C MET A 105 1.69 0.98 -9.02
N PHE A 106 0.95 1.22 -7.92
CA PHE A 106 1.28 2.29 -6.99
C PHE A 106 2.62 2.03 -6.30
N LEU A 107 2.88 0.79 -5.89
CA LEU A 107 4.15 0.40 -5.27
C LEU A 107 5.34 0.59 -6.21
N LEU A 108 5.19 0.21 -7.47
CA LEU A 108 6.18 0.41 -8.52
C LEU A 108 6.42 1.91 -8.80
N GLU A 109 5.36 2.74 -8.85
CA GLU A 109 5.50 4.19 -8.99
C GLU A 109 6.23 4.80 -7.78
N PHE A 110 5.94 4.34 -6.57
CA PHE A 110 6.61 4.81 -5.36
C PHE A 110 8.09 4.40 -5.34
N ALA A 111 8.39 3.16 -5.72
CA ALA A 111 9.77 2.70 -5.88
C ALA A 111 10.54 3.48 -6.96
N HIS A 112 9.84 3.92 -8.02
CA HIS A 112 10.44 4.79 -9.04
C HIS A 112 10.80 6.17 -8.48
N VAL A 113 9.90 6.79 -7.72
CA VAL A 113 10.10 8.11 -7.13
C VAL A 113 11.22 8.10 -6.10
N PHE A 114 11.37 7.01 -5.35
CA PHE A 114 12.39 6.84 -4.32
C PHE A 114 13.43 5.78 -4.71
N ALA A 115 14.10 6.01 -5.84
CA ALA A 115 15.08 5.08 -6.41
C ALA A 115 16.31 4.84 -5.51
N ASP A 116 16.54 5.71 -4.53
CA ASP A 116 17.57 5.58 -3.49
C ASP A 116 17.20 4.59 -2.37
N ARG A 117 16.03 3.94 -2.45
CA ARG A 117 15.48 3.09 -1.39
C ARG A 117 15.16 1.68 -1.87
N GLN A 118 15.06 0.77 -0.91
CA GLN A 118 14.72 -0.61 -1.17
C GLN A 118 13.28 -0.92 -0.74
N PHE A 119 12.54 -1.55 -1.65
CA PHE A 119 11.16 -1.97 -1.46
C PHE A 119 11.03 -3.48 -1.54
N PHE A 120 10.42 -4.05 -0.53
CA PHE A 120 10.11 -5.47 -0.41
C PHE A 120 8.61 -5.65 -0.27
N VAL A 121 8.09 -6.62 -1.00
CA VAL A 121 6.71 -7.06 -0.88
C VAL A 121 6.71 -8.54 -0.58
N LEU A 122 6.05 -8.90 0.51
CA LEU A 122 5.82 -10.28 0.90
C LEU A 122 4.35 -10.60 0.62
N THR A 123 4.10 -11.66 -0.14
CA THR A 123 2.75 -12.08 -0.49
C THR A 123 2.66 -13.59 -0.65
N PRO A 124 1.57 -14.24 -0.21
CA PRO A 124 1.30 -15.64 -0.54
C PRO A 124 0.75 -15.82 -1.97
N GLN A 125 0.45 -14.74 -2.69
CA GLN A 125 -0.15 -14.78 -4.03
C GLN A 125 0.91 -14.78 -5.16
N ASP A 126 0.53 -15.25 -6.35
CA ASP A 126 1.41 -15.38 -7.53
C ASP A 126 1.83 -14.02 -8.12
N LEU A 127 2.91 -13.95 -8.90
CA LEU A 127 3.43 -12.67 -9.41
C LEU A 127 2.85 -12.22 -10.77
N GLY A 128 1.79 -12.86 -11.29
CA GLY A 128 1.23 -12.53 -12.59
C GLY A 128 0.72 -11.07 -12.68
N ALA A 129 0.15 -10.57 -11.59
CA ALA A 129 -0.29 -9.17 -11.51
C ALA A 129 0.86 -8.15 -11.54
N LEU A 130 2.08 -8.55 -11.14
CA LEU A 130 3.26 -7.66 -11.14
C LEU A 130 3.76 -7.38 -12.56
N ALA A 131 3.81 -8.40 -13.42
CA ALA A 131 4.18 -8.22 -14.81
C ALA A 131 3.20 -7.27 -15.52
N GLN A 132 1.91 -7.50 -15.35
CA GLN A 132 0.86 -6.62 -15.90
C GLN A 132 0.95 -5.19 -15.36
N ALA A 133 1.26 -5.02 -14.06
CA ALA A 133 1.44 -3.71 -13.46
C ALA A 133 2.62 -2.94 -14.08
N ARG A 134 3.75 -3.63 -14.34
CA ARG A 134 4.92 -3.04 -15.02
C ARG A 134 4.58 -2.60 -16.45
N GLU A 135 3.93 -3.46 -17.22
CA GLU A 135 3.50 -3.15 -18.59
C GLU A 135 2.55 -1.94 -18.63
N ASN A 136 1.56 -1.91 -17.73
CA ASN A 136 0.62 -0.79 -17.64
C ASN A 136 1.33 0.53 -17.31
N LEU A 137 2.29 0.54 -16.38
CA LEU A 137 3.03 1.75 -16.04
C LEU A 137 3.88 2.24 -17.23
N GLN A 138 4.51 1.34 -17.95
CA GLN A 138 5.28 1.69 -19.14
C GLN A 138 4.37 2.28 -20.22
N GLN A 139 3.23 1.65 -20.50
CA GLN A 139 2.30 2.09 -21.55
C GLN A 139 1.59 3.40 -21.19
N GLN A 140 1.12 3.54 -19.95
CA GLN A 140 0.30 4.68 -19.54
C GLN A 140 1.12 5.90 -19.13
N ARG A 141 2.34 5.70 -18.65
CA ARG A 141 3.16 6.78 -18.07
C ARG A 141 4.59 6.86 -18.57
N GLY A 142 5.00 5.96 -19.48
CA GLY A 142 6.38 5.92 -19.96
C GLY A 142 7.41 5.55 -18.89
N ILE A 143 6.97 5.06 -17.72
CA ILE A 143 7.87 4.70 -16.63
C ILE A 143 8.47 3.33 -16.92
N ARG A 144 9.79 3.26 -17.09
CA ARG A 144 10.56 2.00 -17.13
C ARG A 144 11.27 1.80 -15.81
N LEU A 145 11.03 0.64 -15.20
CA LEU A 145 11.61 0.26 -13.92
C LEU A 145 12.60 -0.88 -14.11
N SER A 146 13.75 -0.78 -13.45
CA SER A 146 14.66 -1.91 -13.31
C SER A 146 13.97 -3.06 -12.57
N ASP A 147 14.40 -4.30 -12.82
CA ASP A 147 13.84 -5.47 -12.15
C ASP A 147 13.95 -5.37 -10.62
N GLY A 148 15.01 -4.76 -10.10
CA GLY A 148 15.24 -4.56 -8.66
C GLY A 148 14.45 -3.44 -7.98
N ALA A 149 13.61 -2.68 -8.70
CA ALA A 149 12.88 -1.54 -8.12
C ALA A 149 11.90 -1.99 -7.01
N LEU A 150 11.25 -3.14 -7.20
CA LEU A 150 10.37 -3.76 -6.21
C LEU A 150 10.76 -5.23 -6.10
N ARG A 151 11.36 -5.60 -4.97
CA ARG A 151 11.73 -6.99 -4.69
C ARG A 151 10.51 -7.71 -4.12
N THR A 152 10.21 -8.90 -4.64
CA THR A 152 9.05 -9.66 -4.19
C THR A 152 9.47 -11.01 -3.64
N ILE A 153 8.87 -11.38 -2.52
CA ILE A 153 9.09 -12.64 -1.82
C ILE A 153 7.75 -13.37 -1.80
N ILE A 154 7.67 -14.52 -2.48
CA ILE A 154 6.49 -15.38 -2.42
C ILE A 154 6.56 -16.19 -1.13
N MET A 155 5.54 -16.04 -0.29
CA MET A 155 5.43 -16.75 0.98
C MET A 155 4.78 -18.11 0.77
N ASN A 156 5.56 -19.17 0.94
CA ASN A 156 5.03 -20.53 0.98
C ASN A 156 4.49 -20.83 2.38
N PRO A 157 3.39 -21.60 2.50
CA PRO A 157 2.89 -22.03 3.79
C PRO A 157 3.97 -22.81 4.55
N PRO A 158 4.01 -22.71 5.90
CA PRO A 158 5.00 -23.42 6.70
C PRO A 158 4.87 -24.92 6.47
N GLN A 159 5.97 -25.55 6.02
CA GLN A 159 6.02 -27.00 5.88
C GLN A 159 6.03 -27.63 7.28
N ARG A 160 4.87 -28.11 7.73
CA ARG A 160 4.80 -29.01 8.89
C ARG A 160 5.42 -30.34 8.44
N GLY A 161 6.61 -30.63 8.96
CA GLY A 161 7.57 -31.59 8.43
C GLY A 161 7.01 -32.92 7.89
N ALA A 162 7.52 -33.29 6.72
CA ALA A 162 7.94 -34.65 6.40
C ALA A 162 9.22 -35.04 7.20
N GLY A 163 9.27 -34.62 8.47
CA GLY A 163 10.37 -34.83 9.40
C GLY A 163 9.80 -35.47 10.65
N GLY A 164 9.40 -36.74 10.52
CA GLY A 164 9.27 -37.60 11.69
C GLY A 164 10.62 -37.58 12.40
N PHE A 165 10.63 -37.23 13.69
CA PHE A 165 11.74 -37.59 14.55
C PHE A 165 11.82 -39.11 14.52
N ALA A 166 12.77 -39.65 13.76
CA ALA A 166 13.16 -41.03 13.89
C ALA A 166 13.70 -41.20 15.31
N THR A 167 12.90 -41.82 16.16
CA THR A 167 13.36 -42.36 17.43
C THR A 167 14.54 -43.28 17.13
N PRO A 168 15.73 -43.09 17.74
CA PRO A 168 16.80 -44.05 17.56
C PRO A 168 16.34 -45.37 18.17
N ALA A 169 16.41 -46.44 17.37
CA ALA A 169 16.15 -47.79 17.85
C ALA A 169 17.13 -48.08 19.00
N ALA A 170 16.59 -48.41 20.17
CA ALA A 170 17.37 -48.85 21.31
C ALA A 170 18.07 -50.17 20.92
N SER A 171 19.41 -50.13 20.95
CA SER A 171 20.30 -51.29 20.90
C SER A 171 20.40 -51.94 22.28
#